data_AF-A0A534M1K7-F1
#
_entry.id   AF-A0A534M1K7-F1
#
_cell.length_a   1.000
_cell.length_b   1.000
_cell.length_c   1.000
_cell.angle_alpha   90.00
_cell.angle_beta   90.00
_cell.angle_gamma   90.00
#
_symmetry.space_group_name_H-M   'P 1'
#
loop_
_entity.id
_entity.type
_entity.pdbx_description
1 polymer ?
#
loop_
_entity_poly.entity_id
_entity_poly.type
_entity_poly.pdbx_seq_one_letter_code
_entity_poly.pdbx_strand_id
1 'polypeptide(L)'
;MTIEGYEGERVLLSYDVSGSARAAAARVCQIIFGRQRISEGRERRPYQEKGFIHRPGVVWIGQSVLVMPPRDALELEGRLRRLGVHVAIGPVSIARSTLEVFRRRLALPA
;
A
#
# COMPACT_ATOMS: atom_id res chain seq x y z
N MET A 1 3.09 -6.14 5.65
CA MET A 1 1.89 -5.46 6.19
C MET A 1 2.01 -5.41 7.69
N THR A 2 2.06 -4.21 8.25
CA THR A 2 2.29 -4.00 9.68
C THR A 2 1.10 -3.28 10.27
N ILE A 3 0.32 -4.00 11.09
CA ILE A 3 -0.69 -3.38 11.98
C ILE A 3 0.01 -2.83 13.23
N GLU A 4 1.18 -3.38 13.55
CA GLU A 4 1.98 -3.01 14.71
C GLU A 4 2.45 -1.56 14.63
N GLY A 5 2.39 -0.88 15.78
CA GLY A 5 2.87 0.48 15.95
C GLY A 5 1.88 1.59 15.59
N TYR A 6 0.60 1.28 15.31
CA TYR A 6 -0.42 2.30 15.04
C TYR A 6 -1.80 1.99 15.65
N GLU A 7 -2.18 2.77 16.66
CA GLU A 7 -3.48 2.70 17.35
C GLU A 7 -4.38 3.91 17.08
N GLY A 8 -4.00 4.78 16.15
CA GLY A 8 -4.74 6.00 15.84
C GLY A 8 -5.95 5.80 14.92
N GLU A 9 -6.55 6.92 14.53
CA GLU A 9 -7.64 6.99 13.56
C GLU A 9 -7.31 6.27 12.25
N ARG A 10 -8.32 5.67 11.61
CA ARG A 10 -8.10 4.91 10.38
C ARG A 10 -8.96 5.45 9.27
N VAL A 11 -8.41 5.46 8.07
CA VAL A 11 -9.15 5.76 6.85
C VAL A 11 -9.08 4.58 5.91
N LEU A 12 -10.18 4.38 5.18
CA LEU A 12 -10.24 3.49 4.05
C LEU A 12 -9.90 4.29 2.80
N LEU A 13 -8.94 3.79 2.05
CA LEU A 13 -8.58 4.28 0.73
C LEU A 13 -8.95 3.21 -0.29
N SER A 14 -9.82 3.55 -1.23
CA SER A 14 -10.08 2.75 -2.42
C SER A 14 -9.54 3.47 -3.64
N TYR A 15 -9.06 2.71 -4.61
CA TYR A 15 -8.58 3.26 -5.88
C TYR A 15 -9.12 2.46 -7.07
N ASP A 16 -9.22 3.12 -8.21
CA ASP A 16 -9.62 2.49 -9.46
C ASP A 16 -8.71 2.97 -10.60
N VAL A 17 -8.15 1.99 -11.31
CA VAL A 17 -7.25 2.20 -12.44
C VAL A 17 -7.96 1.71 -13.69
N SER A 18 -8.09 2.58 -14.69
CA SER A 18 -8.66 2.18 -15.98
C SER A 18 -7.91 0.97 -16.55
N GLY A 19 -8.65 -0.07 -16.95
CA GLY A 19 -8.08 -1.33 -17.46
C GLY A 19 -7.21 -1.18 -18.72
N SER A 20 -7.37 -0.08 -19.47
CA SER A 20 -6.52 0.25 -20.62
C SER A 20 -5.15 0.82 -20.22
N ALA A 21 -5.01 1.35 -19.00
CA ALA A 21 -3.81 2.02 -18.51
C ALA A 21 -2.82 1.07 -17.82
N ARG A 22 -2.32 0.06 -18.56
CA ARG A 22 -1.42 -0.98 -18.00
C ARG A 22 -0.17 -0.43 -17.32
N ALA A 23 0.43 0.63 -17.88
CA ALA A 23 1.59 1.28 -17.28
C ALA A 23 1.26 1.94 -15.93
N ALA A 24 0.09 2.57 -15.82
CA ALA A 24 -0.39 3.14 -14.57
C ALA A 24 -0.63 2.03 -13.55
N ALA A 25 -1.34 0.95 -13.93
CA ALA A 25 -1.59 -0.20 -13.05
C ALA A 25 -0.29 -0.81 -12.50
N ALA A 26 0.70 -1.04 -13.37
CA ALA A 26 2.02 -1.53 -12.95
C ALA A 26 2.69 -0.56 -11.96
N ARG A 27 2.58 0.76 -12.19
CA ARG A 27 3.14 1.76 -11.29
C ARG A 27 2.43 1.82 -9.95
N VAL A 28 1.10 1.68 -9.93
CA VAL A 28 0.32 1.56 -8.69
C VAL A 28 0.80 0.36 -7.88
N CYS A 29 0.96 -0.81 -8.52
CA CYS A 29 1.47 -2.00 -7.84
C CYS A 29 2.86 -1.76 -7.22
N GLN A 30 3.76 -1.10 -7.94
CA GLN A 30 5.09 -0.77 -7.40
C GLN A 30 5.04 0.18 -6.21
N ILE A 31 4.12 1.16 -6.22
CA ILE A 31 3.96 2.11 -5.10
C ILE A 31 3.39 1.40 -3.87
N ILE A 32 2.36 0.57 -4.06
CA ILE A 32 1.65 -0.11 -2.97
C ILE A 32 2.50 -1.25 -2.42
N PHE A 33 2.91 -2.19 -3.28
CA PHE A 33 3.57 -3.43 -2.91
C PHE A 33 5.10 -3.34 -2.87
N GLY A 34 5.67 -2.22 -3.32
CA GLY A 34 7.11 -2.09 -3.48
C GLY A 34 7.60 -2.69 -4.79
N ARG A 35 8.91 -2.61 -5.01
CA ARG A 35 9.55 -3.16 -6.21
C ARG A 35 10.99 -3.55 -5.95
N GLN A 36 11.52 -4.45 -6.75
CA GLN A 36 12.95 -4.69 -6.79
C GLN A 36 13.64 -3.57 -7.57
N ARG A 37 14.74 -3.09 -7.02
CA ARG A 37 15.67 -2.16 -7.66
C ARG A 37 17.08 -2.70 -7.57
N ILE A 38 17.96 -2.14 -8.39
CA ILE A 38 19.39 -2.41 -8.37
C ILE A 38 20.04 -1.14 -7.85
N SER A 39 20.93 -1.25 -6.86
CA SER A 39 21.64 -0.08 -6.33
C SER A 39 22.51 0.57 -7.40
N GLU A 40 22.55 1.89 -7.40
CA GLU A 40 23.45 2.68 -8.23
C GLU A 40 24.82 2.72 -7.52
N GLY A 41 25.65 1.73 -7.81
CA GLY A 41 26.98 1.58 -7.24
C GLY A 41 27.75 0.44 -7.91
N ARG A 42 29.07 0.35 -7.70
CA ARG A 42 29.94 -0.65 -8.34
C ARG A 42 29.45 -2.09 -8.15
N GLU A 43 28.80 -2.38 -7.03
CA GLU A 43 28.33 -3.72 -6.69
C GLU A 43 26.95 -4.08 -7.26
N ARG A 44 26.20 -3.11 -7.82
CA ARG A 44 24.86 -3.30 -8.44
C ARG A 44 24.00 -4.32 -7.68
N ARG A 45 23.84 -4.15 -6.37
CA ARG A 45 23.14 -5.12 -5.53
C ARG A 45 21.63 -4.96 -5.67
N PRO A 46 20.88 -6.04 -5.90
CA PRO A 46 19.42 -6.01 -5.83
C PRO A 46 18.96 -5.63 -4.41
N TYR A 47 18.01 -4.70 -4.31
CA TYR A 47 17.35 -4.37 -3.06
C TYR A 47 15.84 -4.19 -3.28
N GLN A 48 15.07 -4.44 -2.22
CA GLN A 48 13.62 -4.23 -2.26
C GLN A 48 13.27 -2.82 -1.78
N GLU A 49 12.79 -1.99 -2.69
CA GLU A 49 12.17 -0.71 -2.35
C GLU A 49 10.80 -0.98 -1.72
N LYS A 50 10.65 -0.62 -0.45
CA LYS A 50 9.42 -0.84 0.32
C LYS A 50 8.28 0.05 -0.22
N GLY A 51 7.16 -0.57 -0.55
CA GLY A 51 5.89 0.13 -0.82
C GLY A 51 5.09 0.43 0.44
N PHE A 52 3.92 1.06 0.26
CA PHE A 52 3.00 1.43 1.34
C PHE A 52 2.58 0.25 2.24
N ILE A 53 2.44 -0.97 1.70
CA ILE A 53 2.08 -2.14 2.51
C ILE A 53 3.11 -2.50 3.59
N HIS A 54 4.29 -1.87 3.57
CA HIS A 54 5.34 -2.09 4.56
C HIS A 54 5.35 -1.02 5.65
N ARG A 55 4.48 0.00 5.56
CA ARG A 55 4.39 1.06 6.56
C ARG A 55 3.51 0.64 7.74
N PRO A 56 3.84 1.08 8.97
CA PRO A 56 3.02 0.87 10.16
C PRO A 56 1.57 1.36 9.95
N GLY A 57 0.60 0.58 10.42
CA GLY A 57 -0.83 0.85 10.30
C GLY A 57 -1.45 0.57 8.93
N VAL A 58 -0.66 0.28 7.88
CA VAL A 58 -1.21 0.03 6.54
C VAL A 58 -1.65 -1.43 6.41
N VAL A 59 -2.91 -1.62 6.04
CA VAL A 59 -3.59 -2.91 5.90
C VAL A 59 -4.19 -3.01 4.50
N TRP A 60 -3.88 -4.09 3.77
CA TRP A 60 -4.48 -4.39 2.47
C TRP A 60 -5.65 -5.34 2.68
N ILE A 61 -6.88 -4.87 2.45
CA ILE A 61 -8.11 -5.63 2.78
C ILE A 61 -8.84 -6.16 1.54
N GLY A 62 -8.45 -5.71 0.34
CA GLY A 62 -9.03 -6.15 -0.93
C GLY A 62 -8.22 -5.62 -2.12
N GLN A 63 -8.46 -6.11 -3.33
CA GLN A 63 -7.60 -5.85 -4.51
C GLN A 63 -7.18 -4.39 -4.67
N SER A 64 -8.12 -3.45 -4.56
CA SER A 64 -7.87 -2.01 -4.66
C SER A 64 -8.27 -1.21 -3.41
N VAL A 65 -8.27 -1.85 -2.24
CA VAL A 65 -8.73 -1.25 -0.98
C VAL A 65 -7.70 -1.44 0.13
N LEU A 66 -7.34 -0.34 0.79
CA LEU A 66 -6.45 -0.31 1.94
C LEU A 66 -7.11 0.42 3.11
N VAL A 67 -6.76 0.00 4.33
CA VAL A 67 -6.99 0.75 5.56
C VAL A 67 -5.63 1.24 6.06
N MET A 68 -5.52 2.50 6.41
CA MET A 68 -4.22 3.10 6.77
C MET A 68 -4.36 4.36 7.64
N PRO A 69 -3.26 4.84 8.24
CA PRO A 69 -3.22 6.15 8.89
C PRO A 69 -3.60 7.28 7.90
N PRO A 70 -4.27 8.36 8.36
CA PRO A 70 -4.67 9.48 7.50
C PRO A 70 -3.51 10.09 6.71
N ARG A 71 -2.33 10.20 7.34
CA ARG A 71 -1.13 10.75 6.70
C ARG A 71 -0.68 9.91 5.50
N ASP A 72 -0.69 8.60 5.63
CA ASP A 72 -0.31 7.69 4.54
C ASP A 72 -1.34 7.71 3.41
N ALA A 73 -2.63 7.86 3.74
CA ALA A 73 -3.69 7.96 2.75
C ALA A 73 -3.57 9.21 1.88
N LEU A 74 -3.30 10.37 2.50
CA LEU A 74 -3.08 11.63 1.76
C LEU A 74 -1.86 11.55 0.85
N GLU A 75 -0.77 10.93 1.33
CA GLU A 75 0.43 10.73 0.51
C GLU A 75 0.17 9.78 -0.66
N LEU A 76 -0.52 8.66 -0.41
CA LEU A 76 -0.85 7.68 -1.43
C LEU A 76 -1.81 8.28 -2.47
N GLU A 77 -2.85 8.97 -2.04
CA GLU A 77 -3.78 9.68 -2.91
C GLU A 77 -3.06 10.65 -3.83
N GLY A 78 -2.19 11.52 -3.29
CA GLY A 78 -1.45 12.47 -4.11
C GLY A 78 -0.58 11.77 -5.17
N ARG A 79 0.02 10.61 -4.84
CA ARG A 79 0.80 9.82 -5.79
C ARG A 79 -0.07 9.16 -6.86
N LEU A 80 -1.20 8.59 -6.48
CA LEU A 80 -2.11 7.88 -7.39
C LEU A 80 -2.84 8.85 -8.32
N ARG A 81 -3.33 9.98 -7.81
CA ARG A 81 -3.98 11.02 -8.64
C ARG A 81 -3.05 11.57 -9.71
N ARG A 82 -1.75 11.73 -9.42
CA ARG A 82 -0.73 12.10 -10.44
C ARG A 82 -0.54 11.07 -11.55
N LEU A 83 -0.96 9.83 -11.33
CA LEU A 83 -0.96 8.77 -12.34
C LEU A 83 -2.30 8.67 -13.10
N GLY A 84 -3.24 9.59 -12.85
CA GLY A 84 -4.58 9.55 -13.44
C GLY A 84 -5.51 8.49 -12.81
N VAL A 85 -5.20 8.02 -11.61
CA VAL A 85 -5.97 7.02 -10.87
C VAL A 85 -7.07 7.70 -10.06
N HIS A 86 -8.28 7.16 -10.12
CA HIS A 86 -9.37 7.63 -9.27
C HIS A 86 -9.17 7.09 -7.86
N VAL A 87 -9.33 7.95 -6.84
CA VAL A 87 -9.11 7.60 -5.43
C VAL A 87 -10.24 8.15 -4.59
N ALA A 88 -10.76 7.33 -3.67
CA ALA A 88 -11.68 7.77 -2.63
C ALA A 88 -11.09 7.47 -1.26
N ILE A 89 -11.25 8.42 -0.32
CA ILE A 89 -10.83 8.29 1.08
C ILE A 89 -12.05 8.53 1.96
N GLY A 90 -12.25 7.69 2.97
CA GLY A 90 -13.26 7.88 3.99
C GLY A 90 -12.79 7.43 5.37
N PRO A 91 -13.14 8.14 6.45
CA PRO A 91 -12.85 7.69 7.82
C PRO A 91 -13.62 6.40 8.12
N VAL A 92 -12.98 5.48 8.84
CA VAL A 92 -13.59 4.21 9.25
C VAL A 92 -13.22 3.86 10.68
N SER A 93 -14.21 3.40 11.43
CA SER A 93 -14.02 2.83 12.76
C SER A 93 -13.94 1.31 12.65
N ILE A 94 -12.71 0.79 12.56
CA ILE A 94 -12.46 -0.65 12.51
C ILE A 94 -11.57 -1.03 13.69
N ALA A 95 -12.05 -2.00 14.49
CA ALA A 95 -11.28 -2.53 15.60
C ALA A 95 -9.99 -3.20 15.09
N ARG A 96 -8.91 -3.06 15.86
CA ARG A 96 -7.61 -3.65 15.50
C ARG A 96 -7.71 -5.16 15.28
N SER A 97 -8.43 -5.87 16.15
CA SER A 97 -8.67 -7.32 16.05
C SER A 97 -9.31 -7.72 14.72
N THR A 98 -10.22 -6.90 14.19
CA THR A 98 -10.83 -7.14 12.87
C THR A 98 -9.81 -6.99 11.74
N LEU A 99 -8.94 -5.98 11.82
CA LEU A 99 -7.89 -5.79 10.81
C LEU A 99 -6.84 -6.90 10.84
N GLU A 100 -6.61 -7.52 11.99
CA GLU A 100 -5.67 -8.63 12.14
C GLU A 100 -6.03 -9.84 11.28
N VAL A 101 -7.31 -10.07 10.99
CA VAL A 101 -7.77 -11.12 10.06
C VAL A 101 -7.25 -10.90 8.63
N PHE A 102 -7.03 -9.64 8.25
CA PHE A 102 -6.47 -9.26 6.94
C PHE A 102 -4.94 -9.21 6.95
N ARG A 103 -4.26 -9.50 8.08
CA ARG A 103 -2.80 -9.69 8.05
C ARG A 103 -2.47 -10.85 7.15
N ARG A 104 -1.90 -10.53 6.00
CA ARG A 104 -1.27 -11.52 5.13
C ARG A 104 -0.23 -12.27 5.97
N ARG A 105 -0.48 -13.56 6.24
CA ARG A 105 0.54 -14.46 6.78
C ARG A 105 1.71 -14.36 5.81
N LEU A 106 2.89 -13.98 6.30
CA LEU A 106 4.12 -14.18 5.54
C LEU A 106 4.10 -15.66 5.16
N ALA A 107 4.06 -15.96 3.87
CA ALA A 107 4.29 -17.33 3.43
C ALA A 107 5.63 -17.72 4.05
N LEU A 108 5.62 -18.73 4.91
CA LEU A 108 6.86 -19.39 5.30
C LEU A 108 7.54 -19.79 3.98
N PRO A 109 8.84 -19.49 3.79
CA PRO A 109 9.55 -20.01 2.64
C PRO A 109 9.40 -21.54 2.67
N ALA A 110 8.92 -22.09 1.55
CA ALA A 110 8.93 -23.53 1.29
C ALA A 110 10.37 -24.02 1.13
#